data_AF-A0A7X7Y0J9-F1
#
_entry.id   AF-A0A7X7Y0J9-F1
#
_cell.length_a   1.000
_cell.length_b   1.000
_cell.length_c   1.000
_cell.angle_alpha   90.00
_cell.angle_beta   90.00
_cell.angle_gamma   90.00
#
_symmetry.space_group_name_H-M   'P 1'
#
loop_
_entity.id
_entity.type
_entity.pdbx_description
1 polymer ?
#
loop_
_entity_poly.entity_id
_entity_poly.type
_entity_poly.pdbx_seq_one_letter_code
_entity_poly.pdbx_strand_id
1 'polypeptide(L)'
;MGNKIFFGLALVVLGVVLLLVNLGYFSPGVIFRLFHLWPLILVIIGINILFRKSKFKTYITWISWIAFFSIVIVYSLFGSNPEGSRIIDDRVVIEKLEETEFGKFDLDIGASTLNINSTDTDLLVAEISGRELNYRKDFSNHNQLASIKFYSKEFNIIDIQNEPSRYDFYLNKDVVWDLDVDLGAMSGKMDLGDVPVRSLDLDSGAVDLALVLSDKHDTKVSIDSGASNLSIEIPKSVGLKIKMDTALSSTNIDDLGLVKDGDYYTSTNYDTAKVRIDMDIDMGVGNIDFVYWD
;
A
#
# COMPACT_ATOMS: atom_id res chain seq x y z
N MET A 1 -43.32 -16.39 -15.59
CA MET A 1 -42.67 -17.56 -14.96
C MET A 1 -41.14 -17.60 -15.15
N GLY A 2 -40.57 -16.98 -16.20
CA GLY A 2 -39.13 -17.05 -16.51
C GLY A 2 -38.17 -16.34 -15.53
N ASN A 3 -38.58 -15.25 -14.86
CA ASN A 3 -37.66 -14.49 -14.01
C ASN A 3 -37.20 -15.27 -12.76
N LYS A 4 -38.07 -16.08 -12.14
CA LYS A 4 -37.71 -16.83 -10.92
C LYS A 4 -36.69 -17.94 -11.20
N ILE A 5 -36.82 -18.62 -12.34
CA ILE A 5 -35.89 -19.67 -12.77
C ILE A 5 -34.54 -19.06 -13.17
N PHE A 6 -34.56 -17.90 -13.83
CA PHE A 6 -33.35 -17.17 -14.17
C PHE A 6 -32.56 -16.73 -12.94
N PHE A 7 -33.23 -16.13 -11.95
CA PHE A 7 -32.59 -15.73 -10.69
C PHE A 7 -32.06 -16.94 -9.90
N GLY A 8 -32.82 -18.04 -9.85
CA GLY A 8 -32.37 -19.28 -9.20
C GLY A 8 -31.13 -19.87 -9.87
N LEU A 9 -31.12 -19.93 -11.21
CA LEU A 9 -29.98 -20.43 -11.97
C LEU A 9 -28.75 -19.52 -11.82
N ALA A 10 -28.94 -18.20 -11.81
CA ALA A 10 -27.86 -17.24 -11.59
C ALA A 10 -27.23 -17.42 -10.19
N LEU A 11 -28.05 -17.66 -9.16
CA LEU A 11 -27.57 -17.92 -7.80
C LEU A 11 -26.77 -19.23 -7.72
N VAL A 12 -27.21 -20.27 -8.43
CA VAL A 12 -26.52 -21.56 -8.49
C VAL A 12 -25.18 -21.42 -9.21
N VAL A 13 -25.14 -20.74 -10.36
CA VAL A 13 -23.89 -20.49 -11.10
C VAL A 13 -22.93 -19.65 -10.27
N LEU A 14 -23.41 -18.59 -9.63
CA LEU A 14 -22.60 -17.77 -8.74
C LEU A 14 -22.04 -18.57 -7.56
N GLY A 15 -22.86 -19.42 -6.93
CA GLY A 15 -22.43 -20.30 -5.84
C GLY A 15 -21.37 -21.32 -6.27
N VAL A 16 -21.51 -21.92 -7.46
CA VAL A 16 -20.51 -22.84 -8.02
C VAL A 16 -19.19 -22.12 -8.32
N VAL A 17 -19.25 -20.92 -8.88
CA VAL A 17 -18.05 -20.10 -9.14
C VAL A 17 -17.33 -19.76 -7.83
N LEU A 18 -18.07 -19.29 -6.81
CA LEU A 18 -17.50 -18.98 -5.50
C LEU A 18 -16.88 -20.22 -4.82
N LEU A 19 -17.52 -21.38 -4.96
CA LEU A 19 -17.01 -22.65 -4.42
C LEU A 19 -15.72 -23.08 -5.13
N LEU A 20 -15.63 -22.91 -6.46
CA LEU A 20 -14.44 -23.25 -7.23
C LEU A 20 -13.28 -22.28 -6.98
N VAL A 21 -13.56 -21.00 -6.70
CA VAL A 21 -12.56 -20.02 -6.23
C VAL A 21 -12.03 -20.42 -4.85
N ASN A 22 -12.91 -20.78 -3.92
CA ASN A 22 -12.53 -21.17 -2.57
C ASN A 22 -11.72 -22.48 -2.53
N LEU A 23 -12.05 -23.44 -3.40
CA LEU A 23 -11.27 -24.67 -3.59
C LEU A 23 -9.92 -24.46 -4.30
N GLY A 24 -9.55 -23.23 -4.65
CA GLY A 24 -8.27 -22.91 -5.29
C GLY A 24 -8.18 -23.31 -6.77
N TYR A 25 -9.28 -23.74 -7.40
CA TYR A 25 -9.30 -24.05 -8.83
C TYR A 25 -9.28 -22.79 -9.71
N PHE A 26 -9.70 -21.64 -9.17
CA PHE A 26 -9.65 -20.35 -9.86
C PHE A 26 -8.99 -19.28 -8.99
N SER A 27 -7.95 -18.63 -9.52
CA SER A 27 -7.46 -17.36 -8.97
C SER A 27 -8.53 -16.27 -9.14
N PRO A 28 -8.73 -15.37 -8.16
CA PRO A 28 -9.59 -14.19 -8.30
C PRO A 28 -9.34 -13.38 -9.58
N GLY A 29 -8.10 -13.39 -10.10
CA GLY A 29 -7.74 -12.73 -11.36
C GLY A 29 -8.42 -13.29 -12.61
N VAL A 30 -8.93 -14.53 -12.59
CA VAL A 30 -9.72 -15.09 -13.70
C VAL A 30 -11.07 -14.37 -13.83
N ILE A 31 -11.71 -14.03 -12.70
CA ILE A 31 -13.02 -13.36 -12.68
C ILE A 31 -12.90 -11.95 -13.27
N PHE A 32 -11.86 -11.20 -12.92
CA PHE A 32 -11.61 -9.86 -13.47
C PHE A 32 -11.24 -9.87 -14.96
N ARG A 33 -10.54 -10.91 -15.44
CA ARG A 33 -10.28 -11.08 -16.88
C ARG A 33 -11.56 -11.32 -17.68
N LEU A 34 -12.51 -12.06 -17.14
CA LEU A 34 -13.81 -12.30 -17.79
C LEU A 34 -14.63 -11.02 -18.00
N PHE A 35 -14.44 -9.99 -17.17
CA PHE A 35 -15.11 -8.70 -17.37
C PHE A 35 -14.70 -8.02 -18.69
N HIS A 36 -13.51 -8.26 -19.24
CA HIS A 36 -13.09 -7.70 -20.54
C HIS A 36 -13.93 -8.21 -21.71
N LEU A 37 -14.66 -9.33 -21.53
CA LEU A 37 -15.56 -9.90 -22.53
C LEU A 37 -16.95 -9.23 -22.52
N TRP A 38 -17.15 -8.14 -21.76
CA TRP A 38 -18.41 -7.39 -21.75
C TRP A 38 -18.89 -6.93 -23.15
N PRO A 39 -18.03 -6.54 -24.12
CA PRO A 39 -18.49 -6.18 -25.46
C PRO A 39 -19.10 -7.38 -26.20
N LEU A 40 -18.64 -8.60 -25.91
CA LEU A 40 -19.18 -9.82 -26.50
C LEU A 40 -20.63 -10.06 -26.05
N ILE A 41 -20.97 -9.69 -24.82
CA ILE A 41 -22.36 -9.71 -24.33
C ILE A 41 -23.24 -8.77 -25.15
N LEU A 42 -22.74 -7.57 -25.50
CA LEU A 42 -23.47 -6.64 -26.37
C LEU A 42 -23.66 -7.18 -27.79
N VAL A 43 -22.65 -7.85 -28.35
CA VAL A 43 -22.74 -8.52 -29.66
C VAL A 43 -23.84 -9.59 -29.64
N ILE A 44 -23.89 -10.41 -28.59
CA ILE A 44 -24.90 -11.48 -28.43
C ILE A 44 -26.30 -10.90 -28.26
N ILE A 45 -26.43 -9.83 -27.47
CA ILE A 45 -27.70 -9.10 -27.32
C ILE A 45 -28.14 -8.54 -28.66
N GLY A 46 -27.23 -7.92 -29.42
CA GLY A 46 -27.48 -7.38 -30.76
C GLY A 46 -27.97 -8.45 -31.74
N ILE A 47 -27.29 -9.61 -31.81
CA ILE A 47 -27.69 -10.74 -32.65
C ILE A 47 -29.09 -11.25 -32.27
N ASN A 48 -29.38 -11.40 -30.98
CA ASN A 48 -30.70 -11.86 -30.53
C ASN A 48 -31.83 -10.85 -30.83
N ILE A 49 -31.54 -9.55 -30.81
CA ILE A 49 -32.49 -8.50 -31.22
C ILE A 49 -32.75 -8.57 -32.72
N LEU A 50 -31.70 -8.70 -33.53
CA LEU A 50 -31.79 -8.71 -34.99
C LEU A 50 -32.63 -9.88 -35.51
N PHE A 51 -32.48 -11.07 -34.91
CA PHE A 51 -33.21 -12.27 -35.31
C PHE A 51 -34.49 -12.54 -34.51
N ARG A 52 -34.99 -11.54 -33.77
CA ARG A 52 -36.15 -11.68 -32.87
C ARG A 52 -37.43 -12.19 -33.53
N LYS A 53 -37.63 -11.90 -34.83
CA LYS A 53 -38.81 -12.33 -35.62
C LYS A 53 -38.54 -13.52 -36.55
N SER A 54 -37.32 -14.07 -36.53
CA SER A 54 -36.96 -15.23 -37.37
C SER A 54 -37.56 -16.52 -36.82
N LYS A 55 -37.96 -17.44 -37.70
CA LYS A 55 -38.36 -18.81 -37.33
C LYS A 55 -37.22 -19.59 -36.64
N PHE A 56 -35.98 -19.15 -36.83
CA PHE A 56 -34.78 -19.77 -36.26
C PHE A 56 -34.30 -19.13 -34.95
N LYS A 57 -35.07 -18.21 -34.36
CA LYS A 57 -34.71 -17.48 -33.14
C LYS A 57 -34.12 -18.42 -32.07
N THR A 58 -34.81 -19.53 -31.78
CA THR A 58 -34.37 -20.49 -30.75
C THR A 58 -32.97 -21.03 -31.05
N TYR A 59 -32.71 -21.48 -32.28
CA TYR A 59 -31.41 -22.01 -32.69
C TYR A 59 -30.31 -20.94 -32.62
N ILE A 60 -30.59 -19.72 -33.08
CA ILE A 60 -29.65 -18.60 -33.05
C ILE A 60 -29.28 -18.23 -31.60
N THR A 61 -30.26 -18.24 -30.69
CA THR A 61 -30.00 -18.00 -29.27
C THR A 61 -29.09 -19.09 -28.68
N TRP A 62 -29.36 -20.37 -28.92
CA TRP A 62 -28.51 -21.47 -28.43
C TRP A 62 -27.08 -21.41 -29.02
N ILE A 63 -26.93 -21.20 -30.32
CA ILE A 63 -25.62 -21.11 -30.99
C ILE A 63 -24.81 -19.93 -30.45
N SER A 64 -25.45 -18.78 -30.23
CA SER A 64 -24.77 -17.59 -29.70
C SER A 64 -24.23 -17.80 -28.29
N TRP A 65 -24.98 -18.49 -27.42
CA TRP A 65 -24.53 -18.83 -26.07
C TRP A 65 -23.44 -19.91 -26.08
N ILE A 66 -23.55 -20.93 -26.93
CA ILE A 66 -22.49 -21.95 -27.07
C ILE A 66 -21.19 -21.32 -27.57
N ALA A 67 -21.26 -20.42 -28.56
CA ALA A 67 -20.11 -19.67 -29.05
C ALA A 67 -19.51 -18.79 -27.94
N PHE A 68 -20.34 -18.11 -27.14
CA PHE A 68 -19.90 -17.34 -25.98
C PHE A 68 -19.10 -18.18 -24.99
N PHE A 69 -19.69 -19.28 -24.50
CA PHE A 69 -19.02 -20.14 -23.53
C PHE A 69 -17.78 -20.81 -24.13
N SER A 70 -17.78 -21.15 -25.42
CA SER A 70 -16.60 -21.69 -26.10
C SER A 70 -15.48 -20.64 -26.18
N ILE A 71 -15.80 -19.38 -26.49
CA ILE A 71 -14.84 -18.28 -26.48
C ILE A 71 -14.33 -18.02 -25.07
N VAL A 72 -15.19 -18.05 -24.06
CA VAL A 72 -14.80 -17.92 -22.64
C VAL A 72 -13.86 -19.05 -22.21
N ILE A 73 -14.17 -20.30 -22.56
CA ILE A 73 -13.34 -21.47 -22.25
C ILE A 73 -12.01 -21.40 -23.01
N VAL A 74 -12.03 -21.08 -24.30
CA VAL A 74 -10.81 -20.92 -25.11
C VAL A 74 -9.97 -19.75 -24.60
N TYR A 75 -10.58 -18.63 -24.21
CA TYR A 75 -9.87 -17.50 -23.60
C TYR A 75 -9.33 -17.85 -22.21
N SER A 76 -10.03 -18.71 -21.46
CA SER A 76 -9.55 -19.21 -20.17
C SER A 76 -8.44 -20.26 -20.28
N LEU A 77 -8.41 -21.06 -21.35
CA LEU A 77 -7.45 -22.15 -21.56
C LEU A 77 -6.24 -21.72 -22.41
N PHE A 78 -6.44 -20.83 -23.37
CA PHE A 78 -5.46 -20.38 -24.37
C PHE A 78 -5.23 -18.87 -24.37
N GLY A 79 -5.99 -18.10 -23.58
CA GLY A 79 -5.53 -16.77 -23.21
C GLY A 79 -4.23 -16.98 -22.48
N SER A 80 -3.14 -16.78 -23.21
CA SER A 80 -1.79 -16.77 -22.68
C SER A 80 -1.87 -16.07 -21.34
N ASN A 81 -1.38 -16.70 -20.26
CA ASN A 81 -0.94 -15.92 -19.12
C ASN A 81 -0.11 -14.81 -19.75
N PRO A 82 -0.54 -13.53 -19.72
CA PRO A 82 0.36 -12.45 -20.12
C PRO A 82 1.61 -12.76 -19.31
N GLU A 83 2.73 -13.00 -20.01
CA GLU A 83 3.95 -13.62 -19.47
C GLU A 83 4.01 -13.39 -17.99
N GLY A 84 3.78 -14.46 -17.20
CA GLY A 84 3.45 -14.34 -15.78
C GLY A 84 4.32 -13.24 -15.20
N SER A 85 3.67 -12.15 -14.75
CA SER A 85 4.29 -10.89 -14.37
C SER A 85 5.66 -11.20 -13.80
N ARG A 86 6.72 -10.91 -14.56
CA ARG A 86 8.08 -11.12 -14.07
C ARG A 86 8.10 -10.47 -12.71
N ILE A 87 8.44 -11.23 -11.66
CA ILE A 87 8.80 -10.61 -10.39
C ILE A 87 9.92 -9.67 -10.77
N ILE A 88 9.62 -8.37 -10.73
CA ILE A 88 10.62 -7.35 -10.96
C ILE A 88 11.32 -7.28 -9.62
N ASP A 89 12.50 -7.90 -9.58
CA ASP A 89 13.53 -7.60 -8.61
C ASP A 89 14.34 -6.47 -9.22
N ASP A 90 14.00 -5.23 -8.87
CA ASP A 90 14.74 -4.05 -9.26
C ASP A 90 15.51 -3.49 -8.08
N ARG A 91 16.69 -2.96 -8.35
CA ARG A 91 17.55 -2.33 -7.35
C ARG A 91 17.92 -0.94 -7.84
N VAL A 92 17.35 0.07 -7.21
CA VAL A 92 17.66 1.46 -7.48
C VAL A 92 18.69 1.93 -6.47
N VAL A 93 19.79 2.50 -6.95
CA VAL A 93 20.83 3.10 -6.11
C VAL A 93 20.95 4.58 -6.49
N ILE A 94 20.79 5.45 -5.50
CA ILE A 94 21.00 6.88 -5.64
C ILE A 94 22.26 7.22 -4.85
N GLU A 95 23.32 7.58 -5.57
CA GLU A 95 24.59 7.97 -4.95
C GLU A 95 24.44 9.27 -4.13
N LYS A 96 25.12 9.33 -2.99
CA LYS A 96 25.23 10.52 -2.17
C LYS A 96 26.32 11.44 -2.73
N LEU A 97 25.99 12.71 -2.93
CA LEU A 97 26.96 13.73 -3.28
C LEU A 97 27.60 14.30 -2.02
N GLU A 98 28.85 14.75 -2.11
CA GLU A 98 29.59 15.28 -0.94
C GLU A 98 28.87 16.45 -0.29
N GLU A 99 28.18 17.28 -1.09
CA GLU A 99 27.46 18.45 -0.59
C GLU A 99 26.07 18.14 -0.03
N THR A 100 25.55 16.91 -0.20
CA THR A 100 24.18 16.56 0.21
C THR A 100 24.05 16.47 1.72
N GLU A 101 23.31 17.42 2.30
CA GLU A 101 23.05 17.53 3.75
C GLU A 101 21.60 17.17 4.09
N PHE A 102 20.66 17.40 3.16
CA PHE A 102 19.23 17.21 3.37
C PHE A 102 18.60 16.30 2.31
N GLY A 103 17.68 15.44 2.75
CA GLY A 103 16.91 14.55 1.90
C GLY A 103 15.41 14.78 2.07
N LYS A 104 14.67 14.80 0.98
CA LYS A 104 13.21 14.69 0.96
C LYS A 104 12.85 13.38 0.28
N PHE A 105 12.15 12.51 1.00
CA PHE A 105 11.72 11.23 0.50
C PHE A 105 10.19 11.16 0.49
N ASP A 106 9.62 11.20 -0.70
CA ASP A 106 8.19 11.10 -0.93
C ASP A 106 7.86 9.68 -1.44
N LEU A 107 6.98 8.96 -0.77
CA LEU A 107 6.58 7.60 -1.13
C LEU A 107 5.07 7.50 -1.28
N ASP A 108 4.59 7.23 -2.49
CA ASP A 108 3.16 7.03 -2.79
C ASP A 108 2.92 5.62 -3.34
N ILE A 109 2.53 4.71 -2.46
CA ILE A 109 2.36 3.30 -2.81
C ILE A 109 1.06 2.69 -2.31
N GLY A 110 0.50 1.83 -3.16
CA GLY A 110 -0.65 1.03 -2.79
C GLY A 110 -0.28 -0.14 -1.87
N ALA A 111 -1.19 -1.12 -1.80
CA ALA A 111 -1.05 -2.23 -0.86
C ALA A 111 0.24 -3.05 -1.06
N SER A 112 1.04 -3.15 -0.01
CA SER A 112 2.39 -3.73 -0.06
C SER A 112 2.96 -4.00 1.35
N THR A 113 4.07 -4.73 1.40
CA THR A 113 4.95 -4.78 2.58
C THR A 113 6.06 -3.73 2.42
N LEU A 114 6.25 -2.91 3.45
CA LEU A 114 7.26 -1.85 3.45
C LEU A 114 8.31 -2.12 4.53
N ASN A 115 9.59 -2.04 4.18
CA ASN A 115 10.63 -1.82 5.17
C ASN A 115 11.43 -0.57 4.84
N ILE A 116 11.73 0.23 5.85
CA ILE A 116 12.69 1.32 5.76
C ILE A 116 13.78 1.07 6.80
N ASN A 117 15.03 1.23 6.40
CA ASN A 117 16.20 1.09 7.27
C ASN A 117 17.28 2.12 6.89
N SER A 118 18.47 2.03 7.47
CA SER A 118 19.59 2.92 7.22
C SER A 118 20.63 2.31 6.26
N THR A 119 21.45 3.16 5.64
CA THR A 119 22.67 2.80 4.91
C THR A 119 23.79 3.81 5.18
N ASP A 120 25.03 3.36 4.99
CA ASP A 120 26.24 4.14 5.27
C ASP A 120 26.80 4.84 4.03
N THR A 121 26.41 4.39 2.84
CA THR A 121 27.16 4.64 1.59
C THR A 121 26.36 5.51 0.64
N ASP A 122 25.35 4.92 0.03
CA ASP A 122 24.48 5.58 -0.92
C ASP A 122 23.51 6.54 -0.22
N LEU A 123 22.99 7.53 -0.95
CA LEU A 123 21.97 8.44 -0.43
C LEU A 123 20.69 7.66 -0.12
N LEU A 124 20.28 6.81 -1.07
CA LEU A 124 19.14 5.94 -0.95
C LEU A 124 19.36 4.68 -1.78
N VAL A 125 19.07 3.51 -1.20
CA VAL A 125 18.93 2.25 -1.92
C VAL A 125 17.47 1.80 -1.83
N ALA A 126 16.90 1.38 -2.95
CA ALA A 126 15.58 0.74 -2.97
C ALA A 126 15.71 -0.65 -3.59
N GLU A 127 15.25 -1.66 -2.87
CA GLU A 127 15.06 -3.02 -3.34
C GLU A 127 13.57 -3.24 -3.55
N ILE A 128 13.17 -3.40 -4.81
CA ILE A 128 11.79 -3.45 -5.25
C ILE A 128 11.52 -4.88 -5.69
N SER A 129 10.62 -5.58 -5.00
CA SER A 129 10.17 -6.92 -5.35
C SER A 129 8.66 -6.88 -5.64
N GLY A 130 8.28 -7.09 -6.88
CA GLY A 130 6.87 -7.22 -7.29
C GLY A 130 6.45 -6.15 -8.29
N ARG A 131 5.55 -5.24 -7.90
CA ARG A 131 5.07 -4.17 -8.79
C ARG A 131 6.15 -3.13 -8.98
N GLU A 132 6.39 -2.77 -10.23
CA GLU A 132 7.35 -1.73 -10.59
C GLU A 132 6.92 -0.38 -9.99
N LEU A 133 7.88 0.33 -9.40
CA LEU A 133 7.69 1.71 -8.97
C LEU A 133 8.34 2.64 -9.99
N ASN A 134 7.66 3.73 -10.33
CA ASN A 134 8.35 4.84 -10.96
C ASN A 134 9.08 5.62 -9.87
N TYR A 135 10.21 6.23 -10.23
CA TYR A 135 10.87 7.16 -9.34
C TYR A 135 11.39 8.39 -10.08
N ARG A 136 11.56 9.47 -9.34
CA ARG A 136 12.20 10.71 -9.80
C ARG A 136 13.16 11.18 -8.72
N LYS A 137 14.26 11.78 -9.16
CA LYS A 137 15.25 12.41 -8.28
C LYS A 137 15.63 13.79 -8.82
N ASP A 138 15.83 14.73 -7.92
CA ASP A 138 16.29 16.08 -8.20
C ASP A 138 17.27 16.55 -7.12
N PHE A 139 18.29 17.31 -7.52
CA PHE A 139 19.24 17.93 -6.62
C PHE A 139 19.14 19.45 -6.79
N SER A 140 18.95 20.14 -5.67
CA SER A 140 18.75 21.58 -5.65
C SER A 140 19.67 22.25 -4.62
N ASN A 141 19.72 23.58 -4.64
CA ASN A 141 20.56 24.38 -3.75
C ASN A 141 22.04 23.92 -3.76
N HIS A 142 22.67 23.93 -4.93
CA HIS A 142 24.06 23.45 -5.09
C HIS A 142 24.27 22.02 -4.55
N ASN A 143 23.32 21.13 -4.84
CA ASN A 143 23.30 19.72 -4.44
C ASN A 143 23.11 19.44 -2.94
N GLN A 144 22.83 20.47 -2.13
CA GLN A 144 22.61 20.30 -0.68
C GLN A 144 21.29 19.61 -0.35
N LEU A 145 20.27 19.77 -1.19
CA LEU A 145 18.96 19.17 -1.01
C LEU A 145 18.67 18.18 -2.13
N ALA A 146 18.54 16.90 -1.77
CA ALA A 146 18.07 15.85 -2.66
C ALA A 146 16.58 15.60 -2.46
N SER A 147 15.78 15.66 -3.53
CA SER A 147 14.35 15.31 -3.51
C SER A 147 14.14 14.01 -4.29
N ILE A 148 13.57 13.00 -3.64
CA ILE A 148 13.41 11.66 -4.19
C ILE A 148 11.96 11.25 -4.01
N LYS A 149 11.28 10.94 -5.12
CA LYS A 149 9.88 10.50 -5.09
C LYS A 149 9.74 9.13 -5.74
N PHE A 150 9.20 8.17 -5.00
CA PHE A 150 8.77 6.87 -5.52
C PHE A 150 7.24 6.83 -5.55
N TYR A 151 6.68 6.31 -6.64
CA TYR A 151 5.24 6.18 -6.77
C TYR A 151 4.83 4.97 -7.59
N SER A 152 3.68 4.38 -7.23
CA SER A 152 3.11 3.27 -7.98
C SER A 152 2.87 3.65 -9.44
N LYS A 153 3.26 2.78 -10.36
CA LYS A 153 2.91 2.94 -11.78
C LYS A 153 1.39 2.87 -11.95
N GLU A 154 0.84 3.70 -12.84
CA GLU A 154 -0.59 3.69 -13.14
C GLU A 154 -1.06 2.26 -13.43
N PHE A 155 -2.16 1.88 -12.79
CA PHE A 155 -2.69 0.52 -12.85
C PHE A 155 -3.06 0.15 -14.29
N ASN A 156 -2.28 -0.74 -14.90
CA ASN A 156 -2.70 -1.48 -16.08
C ASN A 156 -3.35 -2.79 -15.63
N ILE A 157 -4.57 -3.05 -16.10
CA ILE A 157 -5.44 -4.18 -15.73
C ILE A 157 -4.84 -5.57 -16.09
N ILE A 158 -3.66 -5.56 -16.70
CA ILE A 158 -2.88 -6.72 -17.15
C ILE A 158 -1.88 -7.17 -16.06
N ASP A 159 -1.59 -6.32 -15.06
CA ASP A 159 -0.54 -6.51 -14.06
C ASP A 159 -1.06 -7.15 -12.75
N ILE A 160 -1.94 -8.15 -12.89
CA ILE A 160 -2.45 -8.92 -11.74
C ILE A 160 -1.35 -9.87 -11.28
N GLN A 161 -0.52 -9.38 -10.37
CA GLN A 161 0.48 -10.20 -9.67
C GLN A 161 -0.21 -11.00 -8.56
N ASN A 162 0.14 -12.29 -8.43
CA ASN A 162 -0.36 -13.15 -7.36
C ASN A 162 0.44 -13.02 -6.06
N GLU A 163 1.59 -12.33 -6.09
CA GLU A 163 2.46 -12.16 -4.93
C GLU A 163 2.38 -10.72 -4.39
N PRO A 164 2.38 -10.53 -3.05
CA PRO A 164 2.37 -9.20 -2.45
C PRO A 164 3.65 -8.45 -2.83
N SER A 165 3.51 -7.18 -3.21
CA SER A 165 4.68 -6.33 -3.47
C SER A 165 5.40 -6.04 -2.16
N ARG A 166 6.73 -6.13 -2.17
CA ARG A 166 7.60 -5.81 -1.04
C ARG A 166 8.62 -4.77 -1.50
N TYR A 167 8.75 -3.71 -0.72
CA TYR A 167 9.70 -2.64 -0.97
C TYR A 167 10.56 -2.41 0.25
N ASP A 168 11.87 -2.53 0.10
CA ASP A 168 12.85 -2.26 1.14
C ASP A 168 13.64 -1.00 0.73
N PHE A 169 13.56 0.06 1.53
CA PHE A 169 14.28 1.33 1.33
C PHE A 169 15.35 1.49 2.40
N TYR A 170 16.52 1.97 2.01
CA TYR A 170 17.64 2.22 2.92
C TYR A 170 18.09 3.67 2.75
N LEU A 171 17.95 4.47 3.82
CA LEU A 171 18.22 5.90 3.84
C LEU A 171 19.60 6.21 4.44
N ASN A 172 20.33 7.16 3.86
CA ASN A 172 21.65 7.51 4.37
C ASN A 172 21.59 8.10 5.79
N LYS A 173 22.43 7.59 6.69
CA LYS A 173 22.47 8.02 8.10
C LYS A 173 23.15 9.37 8.37
N ASP A 174 23.86 9.94 7.40
CA ASP A 174 24.52 11.24 7.55
C ASP A 174 23.69 12.40 6.97
N VAL A 175 22.51 12.11 6.40
CA VAL A 175 21.63 13.09 5.77
C VAL A 175 20.42 13.32 6.68
N VAL A 176 19.97 14.57 6.80
CA VAL A 176 18.76 14.91 7.58
C VAL A 176 17.54 14.82 6.66
N TRP A 177 16.57 13.97 7.03
CA TRP A 177 15.45 13.62 6.17
C TRP A 177 14.12 14.28 6.57
N ASP A 178 13.38 14.74 5.56
CA ASP A 178 11.93 14.86 5.62
C ASP A 178 11.33 13.66 4.88
N LEU A 179 10.41 12.94 5.52
CA LEU A 179 9.73 11.77 4.99
C LEU A 179 8.24 12.10 4.83
N ASP A 180 7.71 11.86 3.64
CA ASP A 180 6.29 12.00 3.29
C ASP A 180 5.84 10.66 2.69
N VAL A 181 4.98 9.93 3.42
CA VAL A 181 4.71 8.51 3.17
C VAL A 181 3.21 8.25 3.07
N ASP A 182 2.72 8.22 1.84
CA ASP A 182 1.35 7.94 1.42
C ASP A 182 1.14 6.45 1.11
N LEU A 183 0.31 5.77 1.91
CA LEU A 183 0.23 4.32 1.93
C LEU A 183 -1.20 3.81 1.88
N GLY A 184 -1.51 2.93 0.93
CA GLY A 184 -2.84 2.31 0.84
C GLY A 184 -3.17 1.38 2.02
N ALA A 185 -2.83 0.09 1.88
CA ALA A 185 -3.02 -0.93 2.90
C ALA A 185 -1.70 -1.70 3.11
N MET A 186 -1.09 -1.55 4.27
CA MET A 186 0.33 -1.89 4.44
C MET A 186 0.60 -2.73 5.69
N SER A 187 1.62 -3.59 5.61
CA SER A 187 2.33 -4.08 6.81
C SER A 187 3.84 -3.85 6.70
N GLY A 188 4.55 -3.65 7.81
CA GLY A 188 5.97 -3.35 7.70
C GLY A 188 6.71 -2.91 8.95
N LYS A 189 7.98 -2.53 8.74
CA LYS A 189 8.83 -1.87 9.74
C LYS A 189 9.49 -0.64 9.13
N MET A 190 9.33 0.51 9.78
CA MET A 190 10.09 1.71 9.48
C MET A 190 11.13 1.89 10.60
N ASP A 191 12.34 1.38 10.38
CA ASP A 191 13.44 1.47 11.34
C ASP A 191 14.29 2.71 11.06
N LEU A 192 14.03 3.79 11.80
CA LEU A 192 14.72 5.07 11.67
C LEU A 192 15.71 5.30 12.81
N GLY A 193 16.02 4.30 13.65
CA GLY A 193 16.84 4.49 14.85
C GLY A 193 18.20 5.16 14.58
N ASP A 194 18.79 4.87 13.42
CA ASP A 194 20.06 5.44 12.95
C ASP A 194 19.91 6.59 11.93
N VAL A 195 18.68 6.92 11.53
CA VAL A 195 18.40 7.91 10.47
C VAL A 195 18.02 9.26 11.10
N PRO A 196 18.73 10.37 10.85
CA PRO A 196 18.33 11.69 11.32
C PRO A 196 17.08 12.17 10.58
N VAL A 197 15.94 12.16 11.26
CA VAL A 197 14.66 12.59 10.68
C VAL A 197 14.22 13.91 11.30
N ARG A 198 13.86 14.88 10.46
CA ARG A 198 13.31 16.17 10.87
C ARG A 198 11.78 16.15 10.85
N SER A 199 11.18 15.55 9.84
CA SER A 199 9.74 15.33 9.77
C SER A 199 9.41 13.97 9.19
N LEU A 200 8.39 13.33 9.75
CA LEU A 200 7.74 12.14 9.21
C LEU A 200 6.24 12.43 9.12
N ASP A 201 5.72 12.46 7.91
CA ASP A 201 4.29 12.48 7.63
C ASP A 201 3.87 11.11 7.09
N LEU A 202 2.91 10.48 7.74
CA LEU A 202 2.46 9.13 7.45
C LEU A 202 0.94 9.13 7.28
N ASP A 203 0.51 9.04 6.03
CA ASP A 203 -0.89 8.99 5.66
C ASP A 203 -1.23 7.57 5.20
N SER A 204 -2.20 6.91 5.86
CA SER A 204 -2.58 5.57 5.46
C SER A 204 -4.04 5.18 5.66
N GLY A 205 -4.60 4.48 4.67
CA GLY A 205 -5.93 3.88 4.80
C GLY A 205 -5.98 2.81 5.90
N ALA A 206 -5.07 1.85 5.84
CA ALA A 206 -4.91 0.84 6.89
C ALA A 206 -3.48 0.33 7.00
N VAL A 207 -2.94 0.26 8.21
CA VAL A 207 -1.52 -0.07 8.41
C VAL A 207 -1.27 -0.94 9.66
N ASP A 208 -0.43 -1.96 9.51
CA ASP A 208 0.21 -2.70 10.61
C ASP A 208 1.73 -2.43 10.60
N LEU A 209 2.20 -1.46 11.40
CA LEU A 209 3.55 -0.90 11.29
C LEU A 209 4.28 -0.84 12.62
N ALA A 210 5.51 -1.34 12.62
CA ALA A 210 6.50 -1.05 13.66
C ALA A 210 7.35 0.16 13.23
N LEU A 211 7.27 1.27 13.97
CA LEU A 211 7.99 2.51 13.73
C LEU A 211 9.04 2.70 14.83
N VAL A 212 10.33 2.67 14.47
CA VAL A 212 11.43 2.94 15.39
C VAL A 212 11.93 4.36 15.14
N LEU A 213 11.80 5.24 16.13
CA LEU A 213 12.20 6.63 16.03
C LEU A 213 13.66 6.83 16.42
N SER A 214 14.29 7.85 15.84
CA SER A 214 15.69 8.22 16.08
C SER A 214 15.85 9.22 17.24
N ASP A 215 17.03 9.24 17.87
CA ASP A 215 17.46 10.31 18.78
C ASP A 215 18.48 11.25 18.12
N LYS A 216 18.55 11.27 16.79
CA LYS A 216 19.59 11.96 16.02
C LYS A 216 19.25 13.41 15.65
N HIS A 217 17.96 13.77 15.61
CA HIS A 217 17.49 15.10 15.23
C HIS A 217 16.13 15.40 15.86
N ASP A 218 15.83 16.67 16.15
CA ASP A 218 14.48 17.10 16.55
C ASP A 218 13.47 16.67 15.47
N THR A 219 12.46 15.89 15.84
CA THR A 219 11.54 15.24 14.90
C THR A 219 10.11 15.71 15.13
N LYS A 220 9.40 16.01 14.04
CA LYS A 220 7.94 16.12 14.03
C LYS A 220 7.34 14.89 13.35
N VAL A 221 6.43 14.21 14.03
CA VAL A 221 5.75 13.03 13.51
C VAL A 221 4.26 13.36 13.38
N SER A 222 3.71 13.17 12.19
CA SER A 222 2.30 13.25 11.88
C SER A 222 1.86 11.88 11.37
N ILE A 223 0.79 11.33 11.93
CA ILE A 223 0.23 10.05 11.50
C ILE A 223 -1.28 10.25 11.34
N ASP A 224 -1.78 10.16 10.10
CA ASP A 224 -3.21 10.04 9.81
C ASP A 224 -3.49 8.61 9.35
N SER A 225 -4.33 7.89 10.09
CA SER A 225 -4.75 6.57 9.65
C SER A 225 -6.21 6.21 9.91
N GLY A 226 -6.83 5.56 8.93
CA GLY A 226 -8.18 5.02 9.07
C GLY A 226 -8.25 3.86 10.08
N ALA A 227 -7.57 2.76 9.79
CA ALA A 227 -7.56 1.56 10.63
C ALA A 227 -6.17 0.95 10.80
N SER A 228 -5.60 0.99 12.01
CA SER A 228 -4.20 0.63 12.18
C SER A 228 -3.83 -0.13 13.46
N ASN A 229 -2.71 -0.83 13.38
CA ASN A 229 -1.97 -1.37 14.51
C ASN A 229 -0.56 -0.80 14.44
N LEU A 230 -0.23 0.08 15.37
CA LEU A 230 1.04 0.78 15.40
C LEU A 230 1.83 0.33 16.62
N SER A 231 3.07 -0.08 16.41
CA SER A 231 4.05 -0.24 17.48
C SER A 231 5.11 0.85 17.30
N ILE A 232 5.20 1.76 18.26
CA ILE A 232 6.07 2.94 18.17
C ILE A 232 7.17 2.80 19.22
N GLU A 233 8.39 2.59 18.74
CA GLU A 233 9.59 2.47 19.57
C GLU A 233 10.29 3.84 19.69
N ILE A 234 10.39 4.36 20.92
CA ILE A 234 10.88 5.70 21.22
C ILE A 234 12.17 5.62 22.03
N PRO A 235 13.24 6.36 21.68
CA PRO A 235 14.46 6.40 22.49
C PRO A 235 14.19 7.04 23.86
N LYS A 236 14.67 6.46 24.96
CA LYS A 236 14.50 7.05 26.31
C LYS A 236 15.20 8.40 26.49
N SER A 237 16.18 8.71 25.63
CA SER A 237 17.00 9.92 25.71
C SER A 237 16.26 11.19 25.29
N VAL A 238 15.15 11.07 24.54
CA VAL A 238 14.46 12.22 23.94
C VAL A 238 13.45 12.87 24.87
N GLY A 239 13.15 14.15 24.60
CA GLY A 239 11.97 14.82 25.10
C GLY A 239 10.78 14.46 24.22
N LEU A 240 9.70 13.94 24.79
CA LEU A 240 8.55 13.46 24.03
C LEU A 240 7.31 14.31 24.31
N LYS A 241 6.60 14.73 23.27
CA LYS A 241 5.27 15.31 23.36
C LYS A 241 4.36 14.63 22.35
N ILE A 242 3.22 14.12 22.81
CA ILE A 242 2.23 13.43 21.98
C ILE A 242 0.90 14.14 22.11
N LYS A 243 0.26 14.43 20.99
CA LYS A 243 -1.17 14.70 20.86
C LYS A 243 -1.79 13.54 20.09
N MET A 244 -2.96 13.10 20.55
CA MET A 244 -3.58 11.90 20.00
C MET A 244 -5.10 12.08 19.93
N ASP A 245 -5.61 12.12 18.71
CA ASP A 245 -7.02 12.26 18.36
C ASP A 245 -7.49 10.91 17.80
N THR A 246 -8.08 10.07 18.65
CA THR A 246 -8.48 8.71 18.24
C THR A 246 -9.89 8.38 18.67
N ALA A 247 -10.68 7.73 17.82
CA ALA A 247 -12.09 7.45 18.12
C ALA A 247 -12.30 6.15 18.91
N LEU A 248 -11.85 5.01 18.38
CA LEU A 248 -11.97 3.70 19.02
C LEU A 248 -10.60 3.00 19.02
N SER A 249 -9.72 3.42 19.93
CA SER A 249 -8.35 2.92 20.03
C SER A 249 -8.07 2.23 21.36
N SER A 250 -7.19 1.23 21.33
CA SER A 250 -6.46 0.78 22.53
C SER A 250 -5.05 1.35 22.51
N THR A 251 -4.57 1.78 23.67
CA THR A 251 -3.23 2.34 23.81
C THR A 251 -2.69 2.14 25.22
N ASN A 252 -1.37 2.04 25.34
CA ASN A 252 -0.62 2.01 26.60
C ASN A 252 0.00 3.38 26.97
N ILE A 253 -0.49 4.49 26.40
CA ILE A 253 0.08 5.83 26.63
C ILE A 253 0.18 6.21 28.13
N ASP A 254 -0.76 5.74 28.95
CA ASP A 254 -0.77 5.99 30.40
C ASP A 254 0.39 5.28 31.12
N ASP A 255 0.92 4.20 30.54
CA ASP A 255 2.05 3.43 31.09
C ASP A 255 3.40 4.11 30.81
N LEU A 256 3.44 5.13 29.93
CA LEU A 256 4.67 5.87 29.59
C LEU A 256 5.11 6.87 30.67
N GLY A 257 4.27 7.13 31.68
CA GLY A 257 4.60 8.08 32.75
C GLY A 257 4.68 9.55 32.30
N LEU A 258 3.97 9.90 31.22
CA LEU A 258 3.89 11.26 30.69
C LEU A 258 2.94 12.13 31.52
N VAL A 259 3.23 13.43 31.58
CA VAL A 259 2.36 14.42 32.21
C VAL A 259 1.31 14.83 31.18
N LYS A 260 0.04 14.60 31.51
CA LYS A 260 -1.10 15.02 30.69
C LYS A 260 -1.50 16.46 31.01
N ASP A 261 -1.55 17.32 30.00
CA ASP A 261 -2.07 18.69 30.07
C ASP A 261 -2.90 19.01 28.82
N GLY A 262 -4.21 19.20 29.00
CA GLY A 262 -5.17 19.31 27.90
C GLY A 262 -5.13 18.08 26.98
N ASP A 263 -4.87 18.32 25.69
CA ASP A 263 -4.79 17.29 24.65
C ASP A 263 -3.39 16.68 24.49
N TYR A 264 -2.42 17.12 25.31
CA TYR A 264 -1.02 16.72 25.19
C TYR A 264 -0.56 15.81 26.33
N TYR A 265 0.28 14.84 26.01
CA TYR A 265 1.06 14.02 26.92
C TYR A 265 2.54 14.36 26.73
N THR A 266 3.20 14.85 27.79
CA THR A 266 4.56 15.39 27.70
C THR A 266 5.49 14.72 28.70
N SER A 267 6.71 14.38 28.28
CA SER A 267 7.73 13.81 29.17
C SER A 267 8.31 14.88 30.09
N THR A 268 8.74 14.48 31.29
CA THR A 268 9.28 15.42 32.30
C THR A 268 10.59 16.07 31.89
N ASN A 269 11.36 15.43 31.01
CA ASN A 269 12.61 15.97 30.47
C ASN A 269 12.43 16.85 29.23
N TYR A 270 11.20 17.03 28.71
CA TYR A 270 10.94 17.64 27.38
C TYR A 270 11.70 18.96 27.14
N ASP A 271 11.62 19.91 28.08
CA ASP A 271 12.25 21.24 27.94
C ASP A 271 13.78 21.22 28.07
N THR A 272 14.34 20.15 28.63
CA THR A 272 15.78 20.01 28.90
C THR A 272 16.48 19.01 27.98
N ALA A 273 15.71 18.23 27.23
CA ALA A 273 16.23 17.21 26.34
C ALA A 273 17.00 17.85 25.17
N LYS A 274 18.07 17.18 24.73
CA LYS A 274 18.86 17.64 23.58
C LYS A 274 18.13 17.45 22.25
N VAL A 275 17.31 16.41 22.18
CA VAL A 275 16.49 16.04 21.04
C VAL A 275 15.07 15.87 21.51
N ARG A 276 14.13 16.41 20.74
CA ARG A 276 12.69 16.38 21.02
C ARG A 276 11.93 15.74 19.87
N ILE A 277 10.89 14.99 20.24
CA ILE A 277 9.93 14.39 19.33
C ILE A 277 8.57 14.96 19.68
N ASP A 278 8.00 15.72 18.75
CA ASP A 278 6.60 16.15 18.79
C ASP A 278 5.81 15.23 17.85
N MET A 279 4.76 14.59 18.36
CA MET A 279 3.95 13.62 17.64
C MET A 279 2.47 14.02 17.67
N ASP A 280 1.82 14.05 16.51
CA ASP A 280 0.37 14.19 16.37
C ASP A 280 -0.15 12.94 15.65
N ILE A 281 -1.13 12.27 16.27
CA ILE A 281 -1.72 11.02 15.75
C ILE A 281 -3.22 11.23 15.62
N ASP A 282 -3.73 11.20 14.39
CA ASP A 282 -5.15 11.04 14.08
C ASP A 282 -5.39 9.59 13.64
N MET A 283 -6.19 8.85 14.40
CA MET A 283 -6.50 7.47 14.06
C MET A 283 -7.98 7.15 14.28
N GLY A 284 -8.63 6.65 13.23
CA GLY A 284 -10.03 6.23 13.30
C GLY A 284 -10.25 5.08 14.30
N VAL A 285 -9.70 3.90 14.01
CA VAL A 285 -9.88 2.69 14.83
C VAL A 285 -8.57 1.90 14.87
N GLY A 286 -8.14 1.42 16.03
CA GLY A 286 -6.89 0.66 16.04
C GLY A 286 -6.26 0.40 17.39
N ASN A 287 -5.00 -0.01 17.35
CA ASN A 287 -4.15 -0.16 18.52
C ASN A 287 -2.85 0.63 18.34
N ILE A 288 -2.41 1.31 19.39
CA ILE A 288 -1.12 2.00 19.43
C ILE A 288 -0.36 1.54 20.67
N ASP A 289 0.70 0.79 20.46
CA ASP A 289 1.61 0.32 21.49
C ASP A 289 2.91 1.11 21.45
N PHE A 290 3.19 1.83 22.53
CA PHE A 290 4.41 2.59 22.69
C PHE A 290 5.42 1.80 23.51
N VAL A 291 6.67 1.74 23.04
CA VAL A 291 7.76 1.04 23.73
C VAL A 291 8.98 1.95 23.80
N TYR A 292 9.64 1.98 24.96
CA TYR A 292 10.91 2.68 25.11
C TYR A 292 12.09 1.76 24.79
N TRP A 293 13.09 2.26 24.05
CA TRP A 293 14.37 1.58 23.81
C TRP A 293 15.57 2.43 24.26
N ASP A 294 16.72 1.77 24.44
CA ASP A 294 17.96 2.33 25.03
C ASP A 294 18.99 2.78 23.99
#